data_AF-A0A851GPV6-F1
#
_entry.id   AF-A0A851GPV6-F1
#
_cell.length_a   1.000
_cell.length_b   1.000
_cell.length_c   1.000
_cell.angle_alpha   90.00
_cell.angle_beta   90.00
_cell.angle_gamma   90.00
#
_symmetry.space_group_name_H-M   'P 1'
#
loop_
_entity.id
_entity.type
_entity.pdbx_description
1 polymer ?
#
loop_
_entity_poly.entity_id
_entity_poly.type
_entity_poly.pdbx_seq_one_letter_code
_entity_poly.pdbx_strand_id
1 'polypeptide(L)'
;MRFMNWLFIGIRIIILCLGLFSVALIIWPNIWQPSFEAIENGTVTSMDYEPDAYEKQLMSIDNNLPHHRYQKISDSIKYIQNLEKFSNHLSFSGWGFGSMGFYKRDRKGMLIFDSTYHHYTNQYIPDSTYFISLPGYYLKMDHSTFRKNDTTFLKYPVITKRDTINHTISGRYEIKPLRVDVRDLPDKIINPYEEKRELFIRVSKSQYTWYLIMMLPIALLLLLLFLWGVILQIIRVIEDIANQEAFRKKTYRRLYIIAASLWGIVLIGLIMKYLVNLKFTDYIDQAFYLSFADFFSTNIIYIISGFIAFCLAHAFRKGYQLQQEQNLTI
;
A
#
# COMPACT_ATOMS: atom_id res chain seq x y z
N MET A 1 -5.47 16.63 38.34
CA MET A 1 -6.58 17.06 37.45
C MET A 1 -6.13 17.94 36.29
N ARG A 2 -5.28 18.97 36.48
CA ARG A 2 -4.82 19.88 35.39
C ARG A 2 -4.29 19.17 34.14
N PHE A 3 -3.52 18.10 34.29
CA PHE A 3 -2.97 17.33 33.16
C PHE A 3 -4.03 16.55 32.34
N MET A 4 -5.09 16.03 32.98
CA MET A 4 -6.18 15.37 32.24
C MET A 4 -6.97 16.37 31.38
N ASN A 5 -7.12 17.62 31.83
CA ASN A 5 -7.74 18.66 31.01
C ASN A 5 -6.90 18.99 29.77
N TRP A 6 -5.58 19.09 29.92
CA TRP A 6 -4.67 19.27 28.77
C TRP A 6 -4.74 18.12 27.76
N LEU A 7 -4.89 16.88 28.23
CA LEU A 7 -5.08 15.73 27.37
C LEU A 7 -6.40 15.77 26.60
N PHE A 8 -7.51 16.09 27.27
CA PHE A 8 -8.81 16.21 26.60
C PHE A 8 -8.82 17.36 25.60
N ILE A 9 -8.12 18.45 25.87
CA ILE A 9 -7.90 19.53 24.93
C ILE A 9 -7.10 19.01 23.72
N GLY A 10 -6.02 18.26 23.95
CA GLY A 10 -5.23 17.62 22.89
C GLY A 10 -6.07 16.70 22.00
N ILE A 11 -6.84 15.78 22.59
CA ILE A 11 -7.73 14.86 21.86
C ILE A 11 -8.79 15.63 21.06
N ARG A 12 -9.38 16.69 21.63
CA ARG A 12 -10.34 17.54 20.91
C ARG A 12 -9.70 18.24 19.73
N ILE A 13 -8.49 18.80 19.90
CA ILE A 13 -7.72 19.40 18.80
C ILE A 13 -7.42 18.35 17.72
N ILE A 14 -7.09 17.11 18.10
CA ILE A 14 -6.84 16.00 17.15
C ILE A 14 -8.08 15.68 16.33
N ILE A 15 -9.24 15.52 16.98
CA ILE A 15 -10.51 15.26 16.30
C ILE A 15 -10.85 16.44 15.37
N LEU A 16 -10.58 17.67 15.80
CA LEU A 16 -10.80 18.88 15.00
C LEU A 16 -9.83 18.95 13.82
N CYS A 17 -8.55 18.63 13.98
CA CYS A 17 -7.56 18.62 12.91
C CYS A 17 -7.80 17.49 11.91
N LEU A 18 -8.14 16.28 12.36
CA LEU A 18 -8.53 15.16 11.48
C LEU A 18 -9.85 15.47 10.76
N GLY A 19 -10.81 16.07 11.46
CA GLY A 19 -12.05 16.55 10.88
C GLY A 19 -11.81 17.62 9.82
N LEU A 20 -11.03 18.65 10.13
CA LEU A 20 -10.64 19.71 9.19
C LEU A 20 -9.82 19.18 8.02
N PHE A 21 -8.94 18.20 8.23
CA PHE A 21 -8.20 17.55 7.16
C PHE A 21 -9.13 16.75 6.24
N SER A 22 -10.05 15.98 6.82
CA SER A 22 -11.08 15.24 6.07
C SER A 22 -12.01 16.19 5.31
N VAL A 23 -12.38 17.31 5.93
CA VAL A 23 -13.18 18.36 5.32
C VAL A 23 -12.39 19.09 4.23
N ALA A 24 -11.10 19.38 4.42
CA ALA A 24 -10.24 20.00 3.40
C ALA A 24 -10.04 19.07 2.19
N LEU A 25 -9.97 17.75 2.41
CA LEU A 25 -9.96 16.72 1.38
C LEU A 25 -11.23 16.72 0.52
N ILE A 26 -12.38 17.09 1.11
CA ILE A 26 -13.70 17.09 0.48
C ILE A 26 -14.05 18.46 -0.14
N ILE A 27 -13.85 19.56 0.59
CA ILE A 27 -14.34 20.91 0.26
C ILE A 27 -13.46 21.62 -0.77
N TRP A 28 -12.19 21.22 -0.93
CA TRP A 28 -11.26 21.98 -1.77
C TRP A 28 -10.92 21.33 -3.12
N PRO A 29 -11.83 20.71 -3.89
CA PRO A 29 -11.47 19.86 -5.03
C PRO A 29 -10.57 20.55 -6.07
N ASN A 30 -10.62 21.88 -6.21
CA ASN A 30 -9.84 22.64 -7.18
C ASN A 30 -8.33 22.73 -6.90
N ILE A 31 -7.86 22.57 -5.65
CA ILE A 31 -6.40 22.41 -5.36
C ILE A 31 -5.96 20.94 -5.59
N TRP A 32 -6.94 20.03 -5.61
CA TRP A 32 -6.73 18.59 -5.51
C TRP A 32 -6.96 17.85 -6.82
N GLN A 33 -7.49 18.50 -7.86
CA GLN A 33 -7.42 17.97 -9.22
C GLN A 33 -5.96 18.04 -9.63
N PRO A 34 -5.27 16.90 -9.77
CA PRO A 34 -3.95 16.91 -10.36
C PRO A 34 -4.09 17.53 -11.75
N SER A 35 -3.29 18.56 -12.00
CA SER A 35 -3.08 19.08 -13.34
C SER A 35 -2.36 17.96 -14.10
N PHE A 36 -3.13 17.02 -14.63
CA PHE A 36 -2.57 16.06 -15.54
C PHE A 36 -2.33 16.80 -16.85
N GLU A 37 -1.10 16.71 -17.34
CA GLU A 37 -0.92 16.69 -18.78
C GLU A 37 -1.92 15.67 -19.29
N ALA A 38 -2.91 16.13 -20.05
CA ALA A 38 -3.89 15.25 -20.66
C ALA A 38 -3.10 14.17 -21.39
N ILE A 39 -3.13 12.94 -20.88
CA ILE A 39 -2.81 11.79 -21.71
C ILE A 39 -3.93 11.84 -22.74
N GLU A 40 -3.64 12.42 -23.90
CA GLU A 40 -4.54 12.48 -25.05
C GLU A 40 -5.30 11.17 -25.08
N ASN A 41 -6.63 11.25 -24.98
CA ASN A 41 -7.53 10.10 -24.88
C ASN A 41 -6.98 8.97 -25.75
N GLY A 42 -6.23 8.07 -25.10
CA GLY A 42 -5.64 6.94 -25.75
C GLY A 42 -6.83 6.14 -26.18
N THR A 43 -7.21 6.29 -27.44
CA THR A 43 -8.24 5.48 -28.05
C THR A 43 -7.89 4.07 -27.66
N VAL A 44 -8.88 3.33 -27.14
CA VAL A 44 -8.76 1.88 -26.98
C VAL A 44 -8.49 1.39 -28.38
N THR A 45 -7.22 1.33 -28.75
CA THR A 45 -6.80 0.68 -29.96
C THR A 45 -7.03 -0.76 -29.60
N SER A 46 -8.12 -1.31 -30.14
CA SER A 46 -8.07 -2.67 -30.62
C SER A 46 -6.92 -2.70 -31.61
N MET A 47 -5.69 -2.78 -31.09
CA MET A 47 -4.69 -3.52 -31.82
C MET A 47 -5.32 -4.89 -31.91
N ASP A 48 -5.83 -5.22 -33.10
CA ASP A 48 -5.86 -6.61 -33.50
C ASP A 48 -4.52 -7.14 -33.08
N TYR A 49 -4.57 -8.04 -32.12
CA TYR A 49 -3.40 -8.66 -31.56
C TYR A 49 -2.72 -9.35 -32.72
N GLU A 50 -1.76 -8.67 -33.35
CA GLU A 50 -0.70 -9.32 -34.06
C GLU A 50 0.14 -9.92 -32.95
N PRO A 51 0.06 -11.25 -32.71
CA PRO A 51 1.05 -11.90 -31.88
C PRO A 51 2.41 -11.42 -32.37
N ASP A 52 3.22 -10.95 -31.44
CA ASP A 52 4.57 -10.55 -31.77
C ASP A 52 5.28 -11.73 -32.46
N ALA A 53 6.41 -11.47 -33.13
CA ALA A 53 7.15 -12.50 -33.86
C ALA A 53 7.41 -13.77 -33.00
N TYR A 54 7.38 -13.61 -31.68
CA TYR A 54 7.57 -14.60 -30.65
C TYR A 54 6.32 -15.43 -30.34
N GLU A 55 5.13 -14.84 -30.19
CA GLU A 55 3.88 -15.59 -30.04
C GLU A 55 3.47 -16.32 -31.34
N LYS A 56 3.80 -15.74 -32.50
CA LYS A 56 3.71 -16.47 -33.79
C LYS A 56 4.63 -17.70 -33.78
N GLN A 57 5.79 -17.61 -33.14
CA GLN A 57 6.71 -18.73 -32.94
C GLN A 57 6.13 -19.79 -31.99
N LEU A 58 5.55 -19.39 -30.85
CA LEU A 58 4.89 -20.28 -29.88
C LEU A 58 3.71 -21.06 -30.48
N MET A 59 2.90 -20.44 -31.34
CA MET A 59 1.80 -21.12 -32.04
C MET A 59 2.26 -22.06 -33.17
N SER A 60 3.53 -21.96 -33.59
CA SER A 60 4.15 -22.80 -34.63
C SER A 60 5.04 -23.93 -34.08
N ILE A 61 5.08 -24.12 -32.75
CA ILE A 61 5.89 -25.15 -32.11
C ILE A 61 5.32 -26.52 -32.48
N ASP A 62 6.01 -27.22 -33.38
CA ASP A 62 5.73 -28.61 -33.72
C ASP A 62 5.84 -29.47 -32.45
N ASN A 63 4.77 -30.18 -32.10
CA ASN A 63 4.71 -31.03 -30.92
C ASN A 63 5.79 -32.13 -30.91
N ASN A 64 6.45 -32.38 -32.04
CA ASN A 64 7.55 -33.34 -32.20
C ASN A 64 8.96 -32.78 -31.92
N LEU A 65 9.09 -31.58 -31.36
CA LEU A 65 10.41 -31.03 -31.04
C LEU A 65 11.16 -31.90 -30.00
N PRO A 66 12.46 -32.17 -30.18
CA PRO A 66 13.26 -32.85 -29.17
C PRO A 66 13.27 -32.08 -27.84
N HIS A 67 13.25 -32.78 -26.70
CA HIS A 67 13.17 -32.19 -25.35
C HIS A 67 14.16 -31.04 -25.10
N HIS A 68 15.39 -31.14 -25.62
CA HIS A 68 16.40 -30.07 -25.47
C HIS A 68 16.00 -28.75 -26.13
N ARG A 69 15.20 -28.79 -27.20
CA ARG A 69 14.67 -27.58 -27.85
C ARG A 69 13.55 -26.96 -27.04
N TYR A 70 12.67 -27.78 -26.45
CA TYR A 70 11.66 -27.29 -25.50
C TYR A 70 12.31 -26.62 -24.29
N GLN A 71 13.36 -27.24 -23.73
CA GLN A 71 14.08 -26.67 -22.60
C GLN A 71 14.75 -25.34 -22.97
N LYS A 72 15.40 -25.27 -24.14
CA LYS A 72 16.02 -24.02 -24.63
C LYS A 72 14.98 -22.92 -24.88
N ILE A 73 13.81 -23.27 -25.41
CA ILE A 73 12.69 -22.33 -25.56
C ILE A 73 12.25 -21.88 -24.18
N SER A 74 11.87 -22.79 -23.27
CA SER A 74 11.50 -22.49 -21.87
C SER A 74 12.52 -21.59 -21.16
N ASP A 75 13.81 -21.86 -21.29
CA ASP A 75 14.86 -21.08 -20.63
C ASP A 75 15.01 -19.70 -21.25
N SER A 76 14.82 -19.58 -22.57
CA SER A 76 14.73 -18.27 -23.25
C SER A 76 13.47 -17.49 -22.84
N ILE A 77 12.33 -18.18 -22.63
CA ILE A 77 11.09 -17.59 -22.10
C ILE A 77 11.36 -17.05 -20.70
N LYS A 78 11.94 -17.88 -19.82
CA LYS A 78 12.29 -17.48 -18.45
C LYS A 78 13.28 -16.33 -18.44
N TYR A 79 14.27 -16.35 -19.32
CA TYR A 79 15.26 -15.28 -19.44
C TYR A 79 14.62 -13.96 -19.87
N ILE A 80 13.75 -13.98 -20.88
CA ILE A 80 13.03 -12.78 -21.36
C ILE A 80 12.03 -12.29 -20.31
N GLN A 81 11.25 -13.18 -19.70
CA GLN A 81 10.36 -12.84 -18.58
C GLN A 81 11.12 -12.22 -17.41
N ASN A 82 12.33 -12.72 -17.12
CA ASN A 82 13.20 -12.11 -16.14
C ASN A 82 13.68 -10.73 -16.60
N LEU A 83 14.07 -10.54 -17.87
CA LEU A 83 14.45 -9.24 -18.43
C LEU A 83 13.28 -8.22 -18.41
N GLU A 84 12.06 -8.64 -18.71
CA GLU A 84 10.86 -7.80 -18.59
C GLU A 84 10.56 -7.45 -17.13
N LYS A 85 10.69 -8.42 -16.21
CA LYS A 85 10.63 -8.14 -14.77
C LYS A 85 11.71 -7.13 -14.34
N PHE A 86 12.91 -7.20 -14.91
CA PHE A 86 13.96 -6.21 -14.68
C PHE A 86 13.62 -4.83 -15.26
N SER A 87 12.85 -4.75 -16.36
CA SER A 87 12.39 -3.48 -16.95
C SER A 87 11.35 -2.73 -16.08
N ASN A 88 10.68 -3.44 -15.16
CA ASN A 88 9.75 -2.86 -14.18
C ASN A 88 10.45 -2.34 -12.91
N HIS A 89 11.79 -2.46 -12.79
CA HIS A 89 12.50 -1.90 -11.63
C HIS A 89 12.55 -0.37 -11.68
N LEU A 90 11.57 0.23 -11.02
CA LEU A 90 11.57 1.64 -10.73
C LEU A 90 12.46 1.93 -9.52
N SER A 91 13.60 2.58 -9.78
CA SER A 91 14.45 3.15 -8.75
C SER A 91 13.79 4.41 -8.20
N PHE A 92 13.14 4.28 -7.05
CA PHE A 92 12.51 5.39 -6.35
C PHE A 92 13.31 5.78 -5.11
N SER A 93 13.42 7.08 -4.83
CA SER A 93 13.81 7.60 -3.52
C SER A 93 12.58 8.19 -2.86
N GLY A 94 12.28 7.80 -1.62
CA GLY A 94 11.03 8.22 -1.01
C GLY A 94 10.79 7.64 0.38
N TRP A 95 9.68 8.07 0.97
CA TRP A 95 9.25 7.69 2.31
C TRP A 95 7.81 7.17 2.25
N GLY A 96 7.57 6.02 2.87
CA GLY A 96 6.23 5.44 3.03
C GLY A 96 5.70 5.63 4.44
N PHE A 97 4.43 5.97 4.58
CA PHE A 97 3.71 5.99 5.85
C PHE A 97 2.41 5.20 5.75
N GLY A 98 2.43 3.94 6.23
CA GLY A 98 1.25 3.07 6.23
C GLY A 98 0.71 2.80 4.82
N SER A 99 -0.49 3.31 4.52
CA SER A 99 -1.21 3.07 3.27
C SER A 99 -0.88 4.06 2.13
N MET A 100 0.10 4.94 2.33
CA MET A 100 0.51 5.91 1.32
C MET A 100 2.03 6.16 1.40
N GLY A 101 2.68 6.31 0.25
CA GLY A 101 4.07 6.74 0.19
C GLY A 101 4.29 7.91 -0.75
N PHE A 102 5.43 8.55 -0.60
CA PHE A 102 5.86 9.72 -1.36
C PHE A 102 7.20 9.39 -1.98
N TYR A 103 7.20 9.29 -3.30
CA TYR A 103 8.39 8.86 -4.05
C TYR A 103 8.74 9.86 -5.13
N LYS A 104 10.03 10.07 -5.29
CA LYS A 104 10.64 10.81 -6.37
C LYS A 104 11.39 9.81 -7.25
N ARG A 105 11.22 9.96 -8.56
CA ARG A 105 12.04 9.27 -9.56
C ARG A 105 12.83 10.31 -10.32
N ASP A 106 14.14 10.23 -10.20
CA ASP A 106 15.04 11.00 -11.03
C ASP A 106 15.23 10.25 -12.34
N ARG A 107 14.87 10.88 -13.47
CA ARG A 107 15.14 10.31 -14.79
C ARG A 107 16.65 10.29 -14.96
N LYS A 108 17.26 9.10 -14.87
CA LYS A 108 18.66 8.95 -15.28
C LYS A 108 18.73 9.27 -16.77
N GLY A 109 19.68 10.13 -17.15
CA GLY A 109 19.80 10.65 -18.51
C GLY A 109 19.67 9.55 -19.55
N MET A 110 18.96 9.83 -20.64
CA MET A 110 19.03 8.97 -21.82
C MET A 110 20.49 8.90 -22.25
N LEU A 111 20.99 7.69 -22.48
CA LEU A 111 22.23 7.52 -23.23
C LEU A 111 21.91 7.96 -24.66
N ILE A 112 22.21 9.22 -24.97
CA ILE A 112 22.16 9.71 -26.34
C ILE A 112 23.38 9.10 -27.02
N PHE A 113 23.14 8.13 -27.90
CA PHE A 113 24.17 7.66 -28.81
C PHE A 113 24.36 8.75 -29.86
N ASP A 114 25.40 9.55 -29.69
CA ASP A 114 25.91 10.32 -30.83
C ASP A 114 26.47 9.30 -31.84
N SER A 115 26.15 9.50 -33.12
CA SER A 115 26.66 8.74 -34.26
C SER A 115 28.19 8.65 -34.34
N THR A 116 28.90 9.44 -33.53
CA THR A 116 30.35 9.38 -33.33
C THR A 116 30.69 8.62 -32.04
N TYR A 117 31.09 7.36 -32.22
CA TYR A 117 31.26 6.27 -31.23
C TYR A 117 32.18 6.48 -29.99
N HIS A 118 32.49 7.69 -29.52
CA HIS A 118 33.50 7.86 -28.46
C HIS A 118 33.19 8.79 -27.26
N HIS A 119 32.02 9.44 -27.17
CA HIS A 119 31.69 10.20 -25.95
C HIS A 119 30.27 9.97 -25.44
N TYR A 120 30.17 9.21 -24.34
CA TYR A 120 28.99 9.19 -23.49
C TYR A 120 28.95 10.49 -22.68
N THR A 121 28.22 11.48 -23.16
CA THR A 121 27.83 12.59 -22.29
C THR A 121 26.55 12.18 -21.57
N ASN A 122 26.67 11.80 -20.30
CA ASN A 122 25.52 11.73 -19.40
C ASN A 122 25.00 13.15 -19.18
N GLN A 123 24.23 13.69 -20.13
CA GLN A 123 23.45 14.88 -19.87
C GLN A 123 22.33 14.51 -18.90
N TYR A 124 22.55 14.85 -17.63
CA TYR A 124 21.54 14.75 -16.61
C TYR A 124 20.51 15.86 -16.87
N ILE A 125 19.43 15.53 -17.57
CA ILE A 125 18.25 16.39 -17.62
C ILE A 125 17.52 16.14 -16.30
N PRO A 126 17.45 17.11 -15.37
CA PRO A 126 16.84 16.94 -14.07
C PRO A 126 15.31 16.97 -14.20
N ASP A 127 14.75 16.03 -14.94
CA ASP A 127 13.31 15.84 -15.01
C ASP A 127 12.91 14.80 -13.95
N SER A 128 12.61 15.30 -12.76
CA SER A 128 12.18 14.46 -11.66
C SER A 128 10.66 14.29 -11.69
N THR A 129 10.19 13.05 -11.81
CA THR A 129 8.77 12.73 -11.69
C THR A 129 8.45 12.42 -10.23
N TYR A 130 7.34 12.98 -9.72
CA TYR A 130 6.88 12.78 -8.36
C TYR A 130 5.67 11.85 -8.33
N PHE A 131 5.61 10.99 -7.32
CA PHE A 131 4.58 9.97 -7.18
C PHE A 131 4.03 9.91 -5.77
N ILE A 132 2.73 9.66 -5.68
CA ILE A 132 2.08 9.13 -4.49
C ILE A 132 1.96 7.62 -4.69
N SER A 133 2.53 6.83 -3.80
CA SER A 133 2.38 5.38 -3.84
C SER A 133 1.23 4.91 -2.97
N LEU A 134 0.56 3.87 -3.43
CA LEU A 134 -0.53 3.18 -2.77
C LEU A 134 -0.16 1.70 -2.65
N PRO A 135 0.40 1.26 -1.51
CA PRO A 135 0.78 -0.13 -1.30
C PRO A 135 -0.41 -1.03 -0.94
N GLY A 136 -0.24 -2.34 -1.15
CA GLY A 136 -1.19 -3.36 -0.69
C GLY A 136 -2.36 -3.61 -1.63
N TYR A 137 -2.16 -3.37 -2.92
CA TYR A 137 -3.07 -3.78 -3.98
C TYR A 137 -2.66 -5.14 -4.54
N TYR A 138 -3.63 -5.85 -5.06
CA TYR A 138 -3.46 -7.13 -5.74
C TYR A 138 -4.05 -7.01 -7.13
N LEU A 139 -3.41 -7.66 -8.09
CA LEU A 139 -3.90 -7.76 -9.46
C LEU A 139 -4.71 -9.06 -9.59
N LYS A 140 -5.85 -9.03 -10.28
CA LYS A 140 -6.61 -10.25 -10.60
C LYS A 140 -5.73 -11.28 -11.33
N MET A 141 -5.91 -12.55 -11.01
CA MET A 141 -5.03 -13.65 -11.45
C MET A 141 -4.86 -13.79 -12.97
N ASP A 142 -5.88 -13.38 -13.73
CA ASP A 142 -5.93 -13.45 -15.19
C ASP A 142 -5.40 -12.17 -15.88
N HIS A 143 -4.98 -11.18 -15.10
CA HIS A 143 -4.46 -9.91 -15.60
C HIS A 143 -2.95 -9.83 -15.42
N SER A 144 -2.27 -9.12 -16.32
CA SER A 144 -0.85 -8.81 -16.19
C SER A 144 -0.55 -7.35 -16.55
N THR A 145 0.53 -6.83 -15.98
CA THR A 145 0.98 -5.45 -16.23
C THR A 145 2.36 -5.45 -16.84
N PHE A 146 2.58 -4.60 -17.83
CA PHE A 146 3.89 -4.41 -18.45
C PHE A 146 4.12 -2.94 -18.77
N ARG A 147 5.38 -2.54 -18.91
CA ARG A 147 5.78 -1.15 -19.19
C ARG A 147 6.27 -1.02 -20.62
N LYS A 148 5.80 0.00 -21.34
CA LYS A 148 6.29 0.37 -22.67
C LYS A 148 6.31 1.90 -22.79
N ASN A 149 7.44 2.47 -23.23
CA ASN A 149 7.61 3.90 -23.46
C ASN A 149 7.16 4.78 -22.26
N ASP A 150 7.64 4.44 -21.06
CA ASP A 150 7.29 5.11 -19.79
C ASP A 150 5.82 5.01 -19.37
N THR A 151 4.97 4.31 -20.11
CA THR A 151 3.56 4.07 -19.77
C THR A 151 3.37 2.63 -19.30
N THR A 152 2.52 2.44 -18.30
CA THR A 152 2.16 1.11 -17.80
C THR A 152 0.88 0.67 -18.49
N PHE A 153 0.86 -0.57 -18.99
CA PHE A 153 -0.28 -1.17 -19.67
C PHE A 153 -0.82 -2.35 -18.87
N LEU A 154 -2.12 -2.56 -18.97
CA LEU A 154 -2.83 -3.71 -18.44
C LEU A 154 -3.22 -4.64 -19.59
N LYS A 155 -2.77 -5.89 -19.54
CA LYS A 155 -3.23 -6.98 -20.39
C LYS A 155 -4.30 -7.77 -19.61
N TYR A 156 -5.47 -7.95 -20.21
CA TYR A 156 -6.61 -8.61 -19.57
C TYR A 156 -7.41 -9.43 -20.57
N PRO A 157 -8.04 -10.55 -20.14
CA PRO A 157 -8.80 -11.40 -21.04
C PRO A 157 -10.20 -10.85 -21.28
N VAL A 158 -10.64 -10.88 -22.52
CA VAL A 158 -12.00 -10.55 -22.96
C VAL A 158 -12.62 -11.83 -23.51
N ILE A 159 -13.55 -12.39 -22.74
CA ILE A 159 -14.27 -13.62 -23.10
C ILE A 159 -15.31 -13.28 -24.16
N THR A 160 -15.19 -13.88 -25.35
CA THR A 160 -16.11 -13.64 -26.47
C THR A 160 -17.25 -14.65 -26.50
N LYS A 161 -16.97 -15.93 -26.20
CA LYS A 161 -17.99 -16.97 -26.07
C LYS A 161 -17.67 -17.88 -24.90
N ARG A 162 -18.70 -18.23 -24.13
CA ARG A 162 -18.65 -19.24 -23.09
C ARG A 162 -19.61 -20.35 -23.47
N ASP A 163 -19.08 -21.49 -23.88
CA ASP A 163 -19.88 -22.70 -24.09
C ASP A 163 -20.04 -23.40 -22.73
N THR A 164 -21.26 -23.38 -22.19
CA THR A 164 -21.58 -24.02 -20.91
C THR A 164 -21.68 -25.53 -21.00
N ILE A 165 -21.86 -26.09 -22.20
CA ILE A 165 -22.06 -27.53 -22.43
C ILE A 165 -20.70 -28.21 -22.57
N ASN A 166 -19.78 -27.61 -23.32
CA ASN A 166 -18.44 -28.16 -23.55
C ASN A 166 -17.37 -27.61 -22.60
N HIS A 167 -17.74 -26.70 -21.68
CA HIS A 167 -16.83 -25.97 -20.80
C HIS A 167 -15.69 -25.24 -21.55
N THR A 168 -15.83 -24.99 -22.85
CA THR A 168 -14.83 -24.27 -23.63
C THR A 168 -15.08 -22.77 -23.55
N ILE A 169 -14.03 -22.02 -23.20
CA ILE A 169 -14.02 -20.57 -23.16
C ILE A 169 -13.15 -20.09 -24.31
N SER A 170 -13.73 -19.31 -25.23
CA SER A 170 -12.95 -18.63 -26.27
C SER A 170 -12.98 -17.12 -26.03
N GLY A 171 -11.82 -16.50 -26.19
CA GLY A 171 -11.61 -15.09 -25.94
C GLY A 171 -10.28 -14.61 -26.51
N ARG A 172 -10.02 -13.33 -26.33
CA ARG A 172 -8.77 -12.67 -26.72
C ARG A 172 -8.23 -11.85 -25.55
N TYR A 173 -6.96 -11.53 -25.56
CA TYR A 173 -6.42 -10.53 -24.64
C TYR A 173 -6.55 -9.14 -25.24
N GLU A 174 -7.03 -8.20 -24.44
CA GLU A 174 -7.01 -6.78 -24.79
C GLU A 174 -6.00 -6.05 -23.90
N ILE A 175 -5.47 -4.94 -24.42
CA ILE A 175 -4.46 -4.13 -23.77
C ILE A 175 -5.02 -2.72 -23.63
N LYS A 176 -4.92 -2.15 -22.42
CA LYS A 176 -5.27 -0.74 -22.19
C LYS A 176 -4.19 -0.03 -21.38
N PRO A 177 -3.93 1.26 -21.65
CA PRO A 177 -3.02 2.05 -20.82
C PRO A 177 -3.63 2.27 -19.43
N LEU A 178 -2.79 2.21 -18.40
CA LEU A 178 -3.15 2.56 -17.03
C LEU A 178 -2.77 4.02 -16.75
N ARG A 179 -3.57 4.67 -15.89
CA ARG A 179 -3.29 6.02 -15.36
C ARG A 179 -2.26 6.02 -14.23
N VAL A 180 -1.82 4.83 -13.81
CA VAL A 180 -0.90 4.62 -12.69
C VAL A 180 0.28 3.76 -13.14
N ASP A 181 1.43 4.03 -12.56
CA ASP A 181 2.59 3.16 -12.68
C ASP A 181 2.46 2.01 -11.67
N VAL A 182 2.95 0.82 -12.00
CA VAL A 182 2.85 -0.36 -11.12
C VAL A 182 4.26 -0.84 -10.78
N ARG A 183 4.50 -1.09 -9.49
CA ARG A 183 5.71 -1.77 -9.01
C ARG A 183 5.33 -3.10 -8.39
N ASP A 184 6.10 -4.09 -8.75
CA ASP A 184 6.01 -5.44 -8.18
C ASP A 184 6.75 -5.42 -6.86
N LEU A 185 6.05 -5.71 -5.76
CA LEU A 185 6.70 -5.85 -4.46
C LEU A 185 7.25 -7.27 -4.37
N PRO A 186 8.54 -7.46 -4.05
CA PRO A 186 9.12 -8.77 -3.82
C PRO A 186 8.65 -9.28 -2.45
N ASP A 187 7.34 -9.48 -2.28
CA ASP A 187 6.83 -10.14 -1.09
C ASP A 187 7.00 -11.65 -1.25
N LYS A 188 7.27 -12.33 -0.12
CA LYS A 188 7.27 -13.79 -0.05
C LYS A 188 6.00 -14.29 -0.75
N ILE A 189 6.18 -15.06 -1.82
CA ILE A 189 5.11 -15.64 -2.63
C ILE A 189 4.21 -16.47 -1.70
N ILE A 190 3.14 -15.88 -1.17
CA ILE A 190 2.09 -16.62 -0.44
C ILE A 190 1.27 -17.42 -1.46
N ASN A 191 1.18 -16.91 -2.70
CA ASN A 191 0.58 -17.59 -3.84
C ASN A 191 1.25 -17.06 -5.14
N PRO A 192 1.79 -17.92 -6.05
CA PRO A 192 2.41 -17.49 -7.31
C PRO A 192 1.46 -16.73 -8.24
N TYR A 193 0.15 -16.73 -7.95
CA TYR A 193 -0.88 -16.08 -8.76
C TYR A 193 -1.42 -14.78 -8.15
N GLU A 194 -1.00 -14.39 -6.94
CA GLU A 194 -1.40 -13.13 -6.29
C GLU A 194 -0.17 -12.31 -5.92
N GLU A 195 0.39 -11.64 -6.92
CA GLU A 195 1.53 -10.75 -6.72
C GLU A 195 1.04 -9.42 -6.12
N LYS A 196 1.54 -9.10 -4.92
CA LYS A 196 1.27 -7.82 -4.26
C LYS A 196 1.93 -6.70 -5.06
N ARG A 197 1.14 -5.68 -5.39
CA ARG A 197 1.53 -4.53 -6.17
C ARG A 197 1.49 -3.25 -5.33
N GLU A 198 2.33 -2.32 -5.71
CA GLU A 198 2.24 -0.94 -5.28
C GLU A 198 1.94 -0.05 -6.49
N LEU A 199 0.89 0.76 -6.37
CA LEU A 199 0.45 1.65 -7.44
C LEU A 199 1.08 3.03 -7.23
N PHE A 200 1.61 3.64 -8.28
CA PHE A 200 2.28 4.93 -8.27
C PHE A 200 1.49 5.92 -9.12
N ILE A 201 0.90 6.89 -8.45
CA ILE A 201 0.11 7.94 -9.08
C ILE A 201 1.02 9.15 -9.29
N ARG A 202 1.18 9.55 -10.56
CA ARG A 202 1.98 10.73 -10.91
C ARG A 202 1.29 11.98 -10.38
N VAL A 203 2.06 12.85 -9.73
CA VAL A 203 1.58 14.12 -9.18
C VAL A 203 2.54 15.24 -9.50
N SER A 204 2.02 16.47 -9.51
CA SER A 204 2.88 17.64 -9.66
C SER A 204 3.79 17.82 -8.44
N LYS A 205 4.93 18.51 -8.62
CA LYS A 205 5.84 18.84 -7.51
C LYS A 205 5.14 19.58 -6.37
N SER A 206 4.21 20.48 -6.71
CA SER A 206 3.45 21.25 -5.72
C SER A 206 2.55 20.34 -4.88
N GLN A 207 1.80 19.44 -5.54
CA GLN A 207 0.98 18.45 -4.84
C GLN A 207 1.82 17.54 -3.95
N TYR A 208 2.90 16.96 -4.49
CA TYR A 208 3.83 16.13 -3.73
C TYR A 208 4.29 16.82 -2.44
N THR A 209 4.76 18.07 -2.57
CA THR A 209 5.28 18.86 -1.45
C THR A 209 4.18 19.11 -0.42
N TRP A 210 2.97 19.45 -0.88
CA TRP A 210 1.83 19.70 -0.02
C TRP A 210 1.41 18.46 0.77
N TYR A 211 1.28 17.30 0.11
CA TYR A 211 0.95 16.04 0.78
C TYR A 211 2.00 15.66 1.82
N LEU A 212 3.29 15.81 1.48
CA LEU A 212 4.39 15.52 2.39
C LEU A 212 4.33 16.43 3.64
N ILE A 213 4.13 17.73 3.45
CA ILE A 213 3.98 18.71 4.54
C ILE A 213 2.77 18.39 5.42
N MET A 214 1.66 17.92 4.84
CA MET A 214 0.45 17.57 5.61
C MET A 214 0.57 16.24 6.35
N MET A 215 1.24 15.24 5.76
CA MET A 215 1.37 13.91 6.37
C MET A 215 2.39 13.87 7.51
N LEU A 216 3.45 14.68 7.44
CA LEU A 216 4.48 14.72 8.47
C LEU A 216 3.96 15.06 9.89
N PRO A 217 3.17 16.13 10.11
CA PRO A 217 2.63 16.42 11.44
C PRO A 217 1.63 15.36 11.91
N ILE A 218 0.85 14.76 11.00
CA ILE A 218 -0.06 13.64 11.32
C ILE A 218 0.74 12.43 11.81
N ALA A 219 1.82 12.07 11.12
CA ALA A 219 2.71 10.98 11.50
C ALA A 219 3.37 11.22 12.86
N LEU A 220 3.91 12.43 13.09
CA LEU A 220 4.52 12.83 14.36
C LEU A 220 3.51 12.79 15.51
N LEU A 221 2.29 13.26 15.27
CA LEU A 221 1.20 13.20 16.23
C LEU A 221 0.83 11.76 16.59
N LEU A 222 0.68 10.87 15.61
CA LEU A 222 0.40 9.44 15.84
C LEU A 222 1.53 8.79 16.64
N LEU A 223 2.79 9.13 16.36
CA LEU A 223 3.94 8.67 17.14
C LEU A 223 3.86 9.14 18.60
N LEU A 224 3.56 10.41 18.85
CA LEU A 224 3.41 10.94 20.21
C LEU A 224 2.26 10.25 20.97
N LEU A 225 1.13 10.01 20.30
CA LEU A 225 0.01 9.27 20.88
C LEU A 225 0.39 7.83 21.22
N PHE A 226 1.18 7.16 20.38
CA PHE A 226 1.69 5.81 20.67
C PHE A 226 2.64 5.81 21.88
N LEU A 227 3.62 6.72 21.91
CA LEU A 227 4.55 6.85 23.03
C LEU A 227 3.81 7.11 24.34
N TRP A 228 2.78 7.96 24.33
CA TRP A 228 2.01 8.29 25.52
C TRP A 228 0.99 7.22 25.92
N GLY A 229 0.27 6.65 24.96
CA GLY A 229 -0.82 5.70 25.19
C GLY A 229 -0.35 4.28 25.46
N VAL A 230 0.81 3.90 24.92
CA VAL A 230 1.38 2.56 25.06
C VAL A 230 2.62 2.61 25.95
N ILE A 231 3.72 3.22 25.50
CA ILE A 231 5.03 3.11 26.18
C ILE A 231 4.98 3.68 27.61
N LEU A 232 4.50 4.92 27.77
CA LEU A 232 4.41 5.55 29.09
C LEU A 232 3.48 4.79 30.05
N GLN A 233 2.38 4.23 29.53
CA GLN A 233 1.43 3.47 30.36
C GLN A 233 2.02 2.13 30.79
N ILE A 234 2.78 1.45 29.92
CA ILE A 234 3.47 0.21 30.27
C ILE A 234 4.46 0.46 31.41
N ILE A 235 5.32 1.48 31.30
CA ILE A 235 6.28 1.86 32.34
C ILE A 235 5.56 2.08 33.68
N ARG A 236 4.46 2.82 33.66
CA ARG A 236 3.65 3.12 34.84
C ARG A 236 2.97 1.90 35.45
N VAL A 237 2.53 0.94 34.64
CA VAL A 237 1.98 -0.33 35.15
C VAL A 237 3.08 -1.15 35.82
N ILE A 238 4.29 -1.19 35.24
CA ILE A 238 5.45 -1.88 35.84
C ILE A 238 5.82 -1.22 37.18
N GLU A 239 5.84 0.11 37.24
CA GLU A 239 6.08 0.86 38.49
C GLU A 239 5.03 0.56 39.56
N ASP A 240 3.74 0.53 39.21
CA ASP A 240 2.67 0.15 40.15
C ASP A 240 2.88 -1.27 40.69
N ILE A 241 3.29 -2.22 39.83
CA ILE A 241 3.56 -3.61 40.25
C ILE A 241 4.79 -3.67 41.16
N ALA A 242 5.86 -2.95 40.83
CA ALA A 242 7.08 -2.90 41.63
C ALA A 242 6.83 -2.34 43.04
N ASN A 243 5.94 -1.36 43.16
CA ASN A 243 5.53 -0.76 44.43
C ASN A 243 4.46 -1.57 45.18
N GLN A 244 4.15 -2.80 44.75
CA GLN A 244 3.11 -3.67 45.33
C GLN A 244 1.69 -3.07 45.23
N GLU A 245 1.47 -2.15 44.29
CA GLU A 245 0.20 -1.46 44.04
C GLU A 245 -0.54 -2.02 42.80
N ALA A 246 -0.29 -3.29 42.47
CA ALA A 246 -0.79 -3.93 41.26
C ALA A 246 -2.33 -3.84 41.13
N PHE A 247 -3.07 -4.08 42.21
CA PHE A 247 -4.53 -4.12 42.21
C PHE A 247 -5.18 -2.75 42.49
N ARG A 248 -4.61 -1.64 42.01
CA ARG A 248 -5.26 -0.33 42.13
C ARG A 248 -6.16 -0.02 40.94
N LYS A 249 -7.16 0.84 41.19
CA LYS A 249 -8.04 1.40 40.15
C LYS A 249 -7.30 2.07 39.00
N LYS A 250 -6.13 2.65 39.28
CA LYS A 250 -5.28 3.31 38.27
C LYS A 250 -4.63 2.29 37.35
N THR A 251 -4.13 1.17 37.87
CA THR A 251 -3.37 0.16 37.14
C THR A 251 -4.20 -0.49 36.03
N TYR A 252 -5.40 -1.01 36.35
CA TYR A 252 -6.25 -1.62 35.32
C TYR A 252 -6.76 -0.60 34.29
N ARG A 253 -6.96 0.67 34.68
CA ARG A 253 -7.33 1.73 33.74
C ARG A 253 -6.21 2.01 32.74
N ARG A 254 -4.95 1.98 33.18
CA ARG A 254 -3.78 2.11 32.30
C ARG A 254 -3.72 0.95 31.30
N LEU A 255 -4.00 -0.28 31.73
CA LEU A 255 -4.10 -1.45 30.84
C LEU A 255 -5.21 -1.30 29.79
N TYR A 256 -6.38 -0.77 30.16
CA TYR A 256 -7.43 -0.44 29.17
C TYR A 256 -6.98 0.65 28.18
N ILE A 257 -6.24 1.66 28.62
CA ILE A 257 -5.69 2.70 27.74
C ILE A 257 -4.70 2.09 26.74
N ILE A 258 -3.83 1.18 27.19
CA ILE A 258 -2.90 0.44 26.31
C ILE A 258 -3.69 -0.34 25.25
N ALA A 259 -4.67 -1.15 25.67
CA ALA A 259 -5.50 -1.94 24.77
C ALA A 259 -6.21 -1.06 23.73
N ALA A 260 -6.86 0.02 24.18
CA ALA A 260 -7.56 0.96 23.32
C ALA A 260 -6.61 1.69 22.36
N SER A 261 -5.40 2.03 22.79
CA SER A 261 -4.40 2.69 21.94
C SER A 261 -3.90 1.76 20.83
N LEU A 262 -3.63 0.49 21.16
CA LEU A 262 -3.20 -0.52 20.20
C LEU A 262 -4.27 -0.80 19.14
N TRP A 263 -5.53 -1.01 19.55
CA TRP A 263 -6.63 -1.18 18.60
C TRP A 263 -6.96 0.10 17.84
N GLY A 264 -6.82 1.27 18.49
CA GLY A 264 -6.99 2.57 17.85
C GLY A 264 -6.05 2.77 16.67
N ILE A 265 -4.78 2.36 16.78
CA ILE A 265 -3.81 2.41 15.68
C ILE A 265 -4.26 1.56 14.49
N VAL A 266 -4.73 0.33 14.75
CA VAL A 266 -5.24 -0.55 13.69
C VAL A 266 -6.48 0.05 13.04
N LEU A 267 -7.41 0.59 13.82
CA LEU A 267 -8.63 1.22 13.32
C LEU A 267 -8.32 2.46 12.47
N ILE A 268 -7.43 3.34 12.94
CA ILE A 268 -7.00 4.53 12.19
C ILE A 268 -6.34 4.11 10.87
N GLY A 269 -5.47 3.10 10.89
CA GLY A 269 -4.85 2.57 9.66
C GLY A 269 -5.87 2.05 8.66
N LEU A 270 -6.91 1.36 9.13
CA LEU A 270 -8.00 0.86 8.29
C LEU A 270 -8.81 2.00 7.66
N ILE A 271 -9.17 3.01 8.46
CA ILE A 271 -9.89 4.21 8.01
C ILE A 271 -9.06 4.95 6.96
N MET A 272 -7.76 5.16 7.22
CA MET A 272 -6.86 5.82 6.27
C MET A 272 -6.77 5.05 4.95
N LYS A 273 -6.67 3.72 4.99
CA LYS A 273 -6.66 2.88 3.78
C LYS A 273 -7.94 3.07 2.97
N TYR A 274 -9.11 3.15 3.62
CA TYR A 274 -10.39 3.37 2.94
C TYR A 274 -10.51 4.79 2.36
N LEU A 275 -10.13 5.82 3.11
CA LEU A 275 -10.16 7.21 2.65
C LEU A 275 -9.26 7.42 1.43
N VAL A 276 -8.06 6.84 1.47
CA VAL A 276 -7.11 6.89 0.35
C VAL A 276 -7.68 6.16 -0.86
N ASN A 277 -8.23 4.95 -0.69
CA ASN A 277 -8.86 4.22 -1.80
C ASN A 277 -10.01 5.03 -2.42
N LEU A 278 -10.88 5.62 -1.59
CA LEU A 278 -11.99 6.45 -2.06
C LEU A 278 -11.50 7.68 -2.82
N LYS A 279 -10.43 8.34 -2.34
CA LYS A 279 -9.86 9.52 -3.00
C LYS A 279 -9.24 9.19 -4.37
N PHE A 280 -8.65 8.01 -4.52
CA PHE A 280 -7.96 7.60 -5.74
C PHE A 280 -8.73 6.57 -6.58
N THR A 281 -10.02 6.33 -6.28
CA THR A 281 -10.82 5.32 -6.98
C THR A 281 -10.82 5.53 -8.50
N ASP A 282 -10.89 6.80 -8.96
CA ASP A 282 -10.92 7.14 -10.40
C ASP A 282 -9.61 6.85 -11.15
N TYR A 283 -8.52 6.58 -10.43
CA TYR A 283 -7.21 6.24 -11.00
C TYR A 283 -6.92 4.73 -10.96
N ILE A 284 -7.60 4.01 -10.07
CA ILE A 284 -7.35 2.59 -9.83
C ILE A 284 -8.28 1.80 -10.74
N ASP A 285 -7.69 1.01 -11.64
CA ASP A 285 -8.48 0.12 -12.49
C ASP A 285 -9.18 -0.96 -11.64
N GLN A 286 -10.38 -1.36 -12.06
CA GLN A 286 -11.17 -2.44 -11.42
C GLN A 286 -10.45 -3.81 -11.40
N ALA A 287 -9.36 -3.97 -12.16
CA ALA A 287 -8.48 -5.12 -12.09
C ALA A 287 -7.66 -5.19 -10.79
N PHE A 288 -7.48 -4.06 -10.10
CA PHE A 288 -6.79 -3.99 -8.82
C PHE A 288 -7.79 -4.04 -7.67
N TYR A 289 -7.48 -4.83 -6.65
CA TYR A 289 -8.29 -4.93 -5.44
C TYR A 289 -7.43 -4.85 -4.18
N LEU A 290 -8.06 -4.41 -3.09
CA LEU A 290 -7.43 -4.38 -1.78
C LEU A 290 -7.71 -5.68 -1.04
N SER A 291 -6.67 -6.33 -0.54
CA SER A 291 -6.84 -7.44 0.41
C SER A 291 -6.97 -6.87 1.83
N PHE A 292 -8.13 -7.07 2.44
CA PHE A 292 -8.32 -6.80 3.88
C PHE A 292 -7.59 -7.83 4.73
N ALA A 293 -7.50 -9.08 4.26
CA ALA A 293 -6.76 -10.13 4.96
C ALA A 293 -5.30 -9.74 5.16
N ASP A 294 -4.66 -9.16 4.13
CA ASP A 294 -3.28 -8.65 4.22
C ASP A 294 -3.14 -7.50 5.22
N PHE A 295 -4.16 -6.64 5.32
CA PHE A 295 -4.16 -5.57 6.32
C PHE A 295 -4.19 -6.14 7.74
N PHE A 296 -5.06 -7.10 8.03
CA PHE A 296 -5.16 -7.71 9.35
C PHE A 296 -3.95 -8.58 9.68
N SER A 297 -3.40 -9.31 8.71
CA SER A 297 -2.19 -10.14 8.91
C SER A 297 -0.99 -9.26 9.28
N THR A 298 -0.81 -8.13 8.58
CA THR A 298 0.27 -7.17 8.87
C THR A 298 0.14 -6.55 10.26
N ASN A 299 -1.10 -6.39 10.75
CA ASN A 299 -1.38 -5.74 12.04
C ASN A 299 -1.72 -6.71 13.17
N ILE A 300 -1.56 -8.02 12.96
CA ILE A 300 -2.03 -9.04 13.90
C ILE A 300 -1.38 -8.92 15.29
N ILE A 301 -0.11 -8.51 15.34
CA ILE A 301 0.63 -8.33 16.60
C ILE A 301 -0.02 -7.24 17.46
N TYR A 302 -0.44 -6.13 16.87
CA TYR A 302 -1.12 -5.05 17.60
C TYR A 302 -2.50 -5.50 18.12
N ILE A 303 -3.23 -6.26 17.31
CA ILE A 303 -4.56 -6.78 17.68
C ILE A 303 -4.44 -7.74 18.86
N ILE A 304 -3.54 -8.72 18.77
CA ILE A 304 -3.28 -9.71 19.83
C ILE A 304 -2.75 -9.03 21.10
N SER A 305 -1.78 -8.11 20.97
CA SER A 305 -1.23 -7.37 22.11
C SER A 305 -2.31 -6.53 22.81
N GLY A 306 -3.18 -5.88 22.04
CA GLY A 306 -4.34 -5.16 22.58
C GLY A 306 -5.31 -6.08 23.32
N PHE A 307 -5.57 -7.27 22.77
CA PHE A 307 -6.41 -8.29 23.41
C PHE A 307 -5.82 -8.81 24.72
N ILE A 308 -4.52 -9.10 24.76
CA ILE A 308 -3.82 -9.51 25.98
C ILE A 308 -3.92 -8.41 27.04
N ALA A 309 -3.63 -7.15 26.68
CA ALA A 309 -3.73 -6.02 27.59
C ALA A 309 -5.17 -5.83 28.13
N PHE A 310 -6.18 -6.04 27.29
CA PHE A 310 -7.59 -6.01 27.68
C PHE A 310 -7.94 -7.11 28.69
N CYS A 311 -7.51 -8.35 28.45
CA CYS A 311 -7.70 -9.47 29.36
C CYS A 311 -7.02 -9.23 30.71
N LEU A 312 -5.79 -8.71 30.71
CA LEU A 312 -5.08 -8.31 31.92
C LEU A 312 -5.81 -7.19 32.66
N ALA A 313 -6.32 -6.18 31.95
CA ALA A 313 -7.12 -5.11 32.56
C ALA A 313 -8.35 -5.68 33.28
N HIS A 314 -9.01 -6.67 32.68
CA HIS A 314 -10.16 -7.33 33.29
C HIS A 314 -9.77 -8.16 34.52
N ALA A 315 -8.66 -8.90 34.46
CA ALA A 315 -8.14 -9.66 35.60
C ALA A 315 -7.76 -8.74 36.78
N PHE A 316 -7.05 -7.65 36.51
CA PHE A 316 -6.66 -6.66 37.53
C PHE A 316 -7.87 -5.94 38.13
N ARG A 317 -8.91 -5.68 37.33
CA ARG A 317 -10.18 -5.13 37.84
C ARG A 317 -10.86 -6.09 38.82
N LYS A 318 -10.92 -7.39 38.50
CA LYS A 318 -11.47 -8.40 39.41
C LYS A 318 -10.65 -8.52 40.69
N GLY A 319 -9.31 -8.55 40.57
CA GLY A 319 -8.42 -8.56 41.74
C GLY A 319 -8.62 -7.36 42.65
N TYR A 320 -8.80 -6.16 42.08
CA TYR A 320 -9.15 -4.97 42.85
C TYR A 320 -10.49 -5.10 43.57
N GLN A 321 -11.53 -5.61 42.90
CA GLN A 321 -12.86 -5.80 43.52
C GLN A 321 -12.79 -6.77 44.70
N LEU A 322 -12.11 -7.91 44.54
CA LEU A 322 -11.92 -8.88 45.61
C LEU A 322 -11.17 -8.29 46.81
N GLN A 323 -10.13 -7.49 46.55
CA GLN A 323 -9.40 -6.80 47.62
C GLN A 323 -10.30 -5.81 48.38
N GLN A 324 -11.22 -5.13 47.69
CA GLN A 324 -12.19 -4.25 48.33
C GLN A 324 -13.22 -5.01 49.17
N GLU A 325 -13.72 -6.14 48.68
CA GLU A 325 -14.67 -6.98 49.41
C GLU A 325 -14.05 -7.57 50.69
N GLN A 326 -12.80 -8.04 50.63
CA GLN A 326 -12.08 -8.53 51.80
C GLN A 326 -11.87 -7.45 52.86
N ASN A 327 -11.48 -6.25 52.44
CA ASN A 327 -11.30 -5.10 53.34
C ASN A 327 -12.61 -4.59 53.97
N LEU A 328 -13.78 -4.98 53.45
CA LEU A 328 -15.09 -4.67 54.03
C LEU A 328 -15.60 -5.76 54.99
N THR A 329 -15.01 -6.95 54.94
CA THR A 329 -15.46 -8.13 55.70
C THR A 329 -14.64 -8.33 56.99
N ILE A 330 -13.42 -7.80 57.03
CA ILE A 330 -12.55 -7.70 58.23
C ILE A 330 -12.88 -6.40 58.95
#